data_AF-A0A9P6RVJ9-F1
#
_entry.id   AF-A0A9P6RVJ9-F1
#
_cell.length_a   1.000
_cell.length_b   1.000
_cell.length_c   1.000
_cell.angle_alpha   90.00
_cell.angle_beta   90.00
_cell.angle_gamma   90.00
#
_symmetry.space_group_name_H-M   'P 1'
#
loop_
_entity.id
_entity.type
_entity.pdbx_description
1 polymer ?
#
loop_
_entity_poly.entity_id
_entity_poly.type
_entity_poly.pdbx_seq_one_letter_code
_entity_poly.pdbx_strand_id
1 'polypeptide(L)'
;LGLRGTADSILKLGPFGEVEIKGIPLDVKTSLAGLQGLKDIKYQMNANFDNSRPNVTYITSVVNIRNPSQLTLNIGDMYLTPGFEGFTDDLIVGTSVVYNLKLVPGDNIVTSLVSVDTSIAAGFALTAALASRDITLNLWANSNSTTNPALNAGLTSLRTGVVLPTMLIAITPPGYSDVWSIKVLPTTVDDGLVEVSTVFQNPFFVDMTVEGTCLSESDCGFAPVPSIIQVWESGMSADFLLFPQDMKYSVKANGSTPHTFKMQLRADTSAPRGRIDAIVATSIATGAVPIEPFWTPKIRLANHPSSFYATWNENLFYPRHLTLKTGPDFPMIKDWFNKHAWPPADVLPPTTPVLPSPSPLPPSPSVSPVAPSLTPSPIVSPSPIVSPPPIVSPSPIVSPSPVIAPAA
;
A
#
# COMPACT_ATOMS: atom_id res chain seq x y z
N LEU A 1 12.39 -19.57 26.65
CA LEU A 1 13.71 -20.21 26.47
C LEU A 1 14.21 -20.66 27.83
N GLY A 2 15.01 -21.72 27.90
CA GLY A 2 15.66 -22.10 29.14
C GLY A 2 17.02 -22.70 28.86
N LEU A 3 17.98 -22.45 29.73
CA LEU A 3 19.24 -23.17 29.73
C LEU A 3 19.02 -24.45 30.51
N ARG A 4 19.10 -25.59 29.83
CA ARG A 4 19.08 -26.91 30.46
C ARG A 4 20.43 -27.55 30.33
N GLY A 5 20.95 -28.05 31.45
CA GLY A 5 22.23 -28.73 31.49
C GLY A 5 22.50 -29.31 32.86
N THR A 6 23.70 -29.84 33.02
CA THR A 6 24.20 -30.30 34.30
C THR A 6 25.50 -29.58 34.61
N ALA A 7 25.68 -29.16 35.85
CA ALA A 7 26.95 -28.66 36.34
C ALA A 7 27.50 -29.61 37.39
N ASP A 8 28.81 -29.80 37.38
CA ASP A 8 29.53 -30.47 38.45
C ASP A 8 30.10 -29.38 39.37
N SER A 9 30.04 -29.60 40.68
CA SER A 9 30.56 -28.67 41.69
C SER A 9 31.59 -29.37 42.55
N ILE A 10 32.75 -28.75 42.75
CA ILE A 10 33.80 -29.26 43.64
C ILE A 10 33.77 -28.43 44.92
N LEU A 11 33.34 -29.03 46.03
CA LEU A 11 33.44 -28.43 47.36
C LEU A 11 34.81 -28.73 47.96
N LYS A 12 35.57 -27.68 48.27
CA LYS A 12 36.84 -27.80 49.00
C LYS A 12 36.56 -27.73 50.50
N LEU A 13 36.71 -28.84 51.22
CA LEU A 13 36.44 -28.95 52.66
C LEU A 13 37.71 -28.76 53.51
N GLY A 14 38.75 -28.14 52.96
CA GLY A 14 40.02 -27.90 53.65
C GLY A 14 40.72 -29.21 54.03
N PRO A 15 41.00 -29.49 55.32
CA PRO A 15 41.71 -30.70 55.74
C PRO A 15 40.93 -32.00 55.46
N PHE A 16 39.63 -31.91 55.14
CA PHE A 16 38.79 -33.07 54.83
C PHE A 16 38.76 -33.42 53.32
N GLY A 17 39.56 -32.73 52.49
CA GLY A 17 39.69 -33.02 51.06
C GLY A 17 38.66 -32.30 50.19
N GLU A 18 38.52 -32.77 48.95
CA GLU A 18 37.59 -32.24 47.95
C GLU A 18 36.44 -33.21 47.73
N VAL A 19 35.20 -32.71 47.66
CA VAL A 19 34.01 -33.49 47.35
C VAL A 19 33.44 -32.99 46.03
N GLU A 20 33.40 -33.87 45.04
CA GLU A 20 32.80 -33.59 43.74
C GLU A 20 31.32 -34.00 43.77
N ILE A 21 30.43 -33.04 43.54
CA ILE A 21 29.00 -33.23 43.36
C ILE A 21 28.72 -33.17 41.86
N LYS A 22 28.47 -34.33 41.25
CA LYS A 22 28.18 -34.44 39.81
C LYS A 22 26.71 -34.25 39.49
N GLY A 23 26.44 -33.75 38.30
CA GLY A 23 25.12 -33.81 37.68
C GLY A 23 24.10 -32.88 38.31
N ILE A 24 24.50 -31.76 38.91
CA ILE A 24 23.57 -30.77 39.47
C ILE A 24 22.70 -30.26 38.31
N PRO A 25 21.39 -30.56 38.29
CA PRO A 25 20.54 -30.17 37.18
C PRO A 25 20.37 -28.65 37.19
N LEU A 26 20.78 -28.01 36.11
CA LEU A 26 20.47 -26.62 35.81
C LEU A 26 19.23 -26.61 34.92
N ASP A 27 18.10 -26.12 35.44
CA ASP A 27 16.91 -25.77 34.65
C ASP A 27 16.65 -24.27 34.84
N VAL A 28 17.46 -23.45 34.18
CA VAL A 28 17.32 -22.00 34.26
C VAL A 28 16.25 -21.57 33.28
N LYS A 29 15.08 -21.21 33.82
CA LYS A 29 13.99 -20.60 33.05
C LYS A 29 14.30 -19.12 32.85
N THR A 30 14.86 -18.76 31.70
CA THR A 30 15.10 -17.36 31.32
C THR A 30 13.94 -16.84 30.46
N SER A 31 13.28 -15.76 30.88
CA SER A 31 12.38 -15.04 29.99
C SER A 31 13.20 -14.08 29.11
N LEU A 32 12.98 -14.13 27.79
CA LEU A 32 13.52 -13.12 26.90
C LEU A 32 12.59 -11.91 26.98
N ALA A 33 12.97 -10.91 27.76
CA ALA A 33 12.14 -9.73 28.03
C ALA A 33 11.64 -9.07 26.75
N GLY A 34 12.44 -9.06 25.67
CA GLY A 34 12.04 -8.42 24.42
C GLY A 34 10.84 -9.07 23.72
N LEU A 35 10.61 -10.38 23.92
CA LEU A 35 9.40 -11.04 23.41
C LEU A 35 8.14 -10.65 24.21
N GLN A 36 8.28 -10.11 25.42
CA GLN A 36 7.11 -9.60 26.16
C GLN A 36 6.49 -8.37 25.48
N GLY A 37 7.25 -7.65 24.65
CA GLY A 37 6.74 -6.55 23.85
C GLY A 37 5.60 -6.94 22.91
N LEU A 38 5.61 -8.20 22.44
CA LEU A 38 4.56 -8.75 21.60
C LEU A 38 3.23 -8.92 22.33
N LYS A 39 3.18 -8.73 23.66
CA LYS A 39 1.94 -8.71 24.44
C LYS A 39 1.27 -7.33 24.48
N ASP A 40 2.02 -6.26 24.19
CA ASP A 40 1.55 -4.86 24.21
C ASP A 40 1.69 -4.24 22.81
N ILE A 41 0.98 -4.83 21.84
CA ILE A 41 0.90 -4.30 20.48
C ILE A 41 -0.18 -3.22 20.45
N LYS A 42 0.20 -2.00 20.06
CA LYS A 42 -0.70 -0.85 20.02
C LYS A 42 -0.99 -0.46 18.58
N TYR A 43 -2.27 -0.42 18.24
CA TYR A 43 -2.71 0.21 17.00
C TYR A 43 -2.32 1.69 16.98
N GLN A 44 -1.83 2.18 15.84
CA GLN A 44 -1.54 3.60 15.63
C GLN A 44 -2.48 4.19 14.58
N MET A 45 -2.60 3.53 13.42
CA MET A 45 -3.42 3.99 12.31
C MET A 45 -3.65 2.88 11.29
N ASN A 46 -4.70 3.05 10.48
CA ASN A 46 -4.95 2.25 9.30
C ASN A 46 -4.23 2.89 8.12
N ALA A 47 -3.65 2.05 7.26
CA ALA A 47 -3.06 2.47 6.00
C ALA A 47 -3.90 2.04 4.79
N ASN A 48 -4.60 0.92 4.91
CA ASN A 48 -5.53 0.44 3.91
C ASN A 48 -6.58 -0.49 4.51
N PHE A 49 -7.78 -0.42 3.96
CA PHE A 49 -8.87 -1.36 4.17
C PHE A 49 -9.42 -1.74 2.79
N ASP A 50 -8.98 -2.90 2.28
CA ASP A 50 -9.34 -3.38 0.95
C ASP A 50 -10.31 -4.56 1.07
N ASN A 51 -11.57 -4.31 0.73
CA ASN A 51 -12.65 -5.30 0.62
C ASN A 51 -13.10 -5.51 -0.83
N SER A 52 -12.29 -5.08 -1.81
CA SER A 52 -12.65 -5.16 -3.23
C SER A 52 -12.59 -6.58 -3.78
N ARG A 53 -11.87 -7.48 -3.10
CA ARG A 53 -11.67 -8.86 -3.54
C ARG A 53 -12.75 -9.77 -2.96
N PRO A 54 -13.30 -10.71 -3.77
CA PRO A 54 -14.26 -11.68 -3.27
C PRO A 54 -13.68 -12.49 -2.10
N ASN A 55 -14.48 -12.64 -1.04
CA ASN A 55 -14.20 -13.50 0.12
C ASN A 55 -12.94 -13.14 0.94
N VAL A 56 -12.30 -12.00 0.71
CA VAL A 56 -11.15 -11.58 1.51
C VAL A 56 -11.13 -10.07 1.73
N THR A 57 -10.86 -9.67 2.97
CA THR A 57 -10.59 -8.28 3.33
C THR A 57 -9.16 -8.15 3.82
N TYR A 58 -8.39 -7.21 3.26
CA TYR A 58 -7.05 -6.87 3.74
C TYR A 58 -7.10 -5.61 4.59
N ILE A 59 -6.56 -5.71 5.80
CA ILE A 59 -6.39 -4.60 6.73
C ILE A 59 -4.89 -4.38 6.89
N THR A 60 -4.39 -3.28 6.31
CA THR A 60 -3.01 -2.85 6.52
C THR A 60 -3.00 -1.74 7.55
N SER A 61 -2.23 -1.93 8.63
CA SER A 61 -2.18 -0.98 9.74
C SER A 61 -0.74 -0.70 10.15
N VAL A 62 -0.50 0.49 10.69
CA VAL A 62 0.73 0.80 11.42
C VAL A 62 0.48 0.52 12.90
N VAL A 63 1.38 -0.24 13.52
CA VAL A 63 1.33 -0.61 14.93
C VAL A 63 2.64 -0.26 15.62
N ASN A 64 2.59 -0.01 16.93
CA ASN A 64 3.76 0.09 17.78
C ASN A 64 3.90 -1.19 18.61
N ILE A 65 5.10 -1.77 18.60
CA ILE A 65 5.49 -2.89 19.46
C ILE A 65 6.62 -2.41 20.36
N ARG A 66 6.36 -2.29 21.66
CA ARG A 66 7.38 -1.84 22.61
C ARG A 66 8.26 -3.00 23.05
N ASN A 67 9.56 -2.94 22.76
CA ASN A 67 10.54 -3.87 23.30
C ASN A 67 11.07 -3.35 24.66
N PRO A 68 10.71 -3.98 25.79
CA PRO A 68 11.19 -3.56 27.11
C PRO A 68 12.63 -3.99 27.41
N SER A 69 13.27 -4.76 26.52
CA SER A 69 14.64 -5.23 26.68
C SER A 69 15.66 -4.20 26.16
N GLN A 70 16.90 -4.30 26.66
CA GLN A 70 18.07 -3.62 26.10
C GLN A 70 18.65 -4.35 24.87
N LEU A 71 18.08 -5.50 24.49
CA LEU A 71 18.53 -6.29 23.36
C LEU A 71 17.71 -6.00 22.11
N THR A 72 18.40 -5.90 20.98
CA THR A 72 17.74 -5.95 19.67
C THR A 72 17.45 -7.41 19.30
N LEU A 73 16.21 -7.69 18.90
CA LEU A 73 15.78 -9.02 18.46
C LEU A 73 15.46 -8.99 16.97
N ASN A 74 16.19 -9.77 16.17
CA ASN A 74 15.84 -10.01 14.77
C ASN A 74 14.92 -11.24 14.72
N ILE A 75 13.62 -11.01 14.54
CA ILE A 75 12.60 -12.05 14.51
C ILE A 75 12.40 -12.57 13.07
N GLY A 76 12.52 -11.68 12.08
CA GLY A 76 12.19 -11.99 10.68
C GLY A 76 10.69 -11.83 10.45
N ASP A 77 10.14 -12.56 9.48
CA ASP A 77 8.69 -12.55 9.25
C ASP A 77 7.96 -13.22 10.42
N MET A 78 6.97 -12.51 10.96
CA MET A 78 6.19 -12.95 12.10
C MET A 78 4.73 -13.09 11.70
N TYR A 79 4.26 -14.34 11.69
CA TYR A 79 2.89 -14.74 11.42
C TYR A 79 2.15 -14.97 12.74
N LEU A 80 1.00 -14.33 12.88
CA LEU A 80 0.07 -14.52 13.97
C LEU A 80 -1.26 -15.02 13.41
N THR A 81 -1.95 -15.83 14.19
CA THR A 81 -3.33 -16.23 13.95
C THR A 81 -4.24 -15.16 14.54
N PRO A 82 -5.04 -14.45 13.71
CA PRO A 82 -6.06 -13.53 14.18
C PRO A 82 -7.36 -14.28 14.48
N GLY A 83 -8.01 -13.90 15.57
CA GLY A 83 -9.34 -14.38 15.93
C GLY A 83 -10.26 -13.28 16.41
N PHE A 84 -11.55 -13.44 16.10
CA PHE A 84 -12.60 -12.52 16.49
C PHE A 84 -13.16 -12.93 17.86
N GLU A 85 -13.02 -12.06 18.85
CA GLU A 85 -13.56 -12.27 20.22
C GLU A 85 -13.06 -13.53 20.96
N GLY A 86 -11.96 -14.14 20.53
CA GLY A 86 -11.28 -15.18 21.32
C GLY A 86 -10.02 -15.75 20.68
N PHE A 87 -9.46 -16.79 21.31
CA PHE A 87 -8.20 -17.45 20.94
C PHE A 87 -8.41 -18.93 20.55
N THR A 88 -9.60 -19.27 20.08
CA THR A 88 -9.98 -20.63 19.72
C THR A 88 -10.04 -20.79 18.19
N ASP A 89 -9.90 -22.03 17.73
CA ASP A 89 -9.77 -22.33 16.29
C ASP A 89 -11.04 -21.99 15.49
N ASP A 90 -12.22 -22.08 16.11
CA ASP A 90 -13.52 -21.71 15.53
C ASP A 90 -13.70 -20.20 15.35
N LEU A 91 -12.87 -19.39 16.03
CA LEU A 91 -12.89 -17.93 15.96
C LEU A 91 -11.80 -17.36 15.05
N ILE A 92 -10.99 -18.22 14.42
CA ILE A 92 -9.96 -17.78 13.47
C ILE A 92 -10.63 -17.05 12.32
N VAL A 93 -10.10 -15.88 11.99
CA VAL A 93 -10.61 -15.06 10.88
C VAL A 93 -9.69 -15.02 9.67
N GLY A 94 -8.45 -15.50 9.79
CA GLY A 94 -7.51 -15.51 8.67
C GLY A 94 -6.04 -15.53 9.10
N THR A 95 -5.23 -14.57 8.63
CA THR A 95 -3.78 -14.51 8.92
C THR A 95 -3.33 -13.09 9.17
N SER A 96 -2.43 -12.90 10.14
CA SER A 96 -1.77 -11.64 10.44
C SER A 96 -0.27 -11.79 10.24
N VAL A 97 0.39 -10.81 9.64
CA VAL A 97 1.82 -10.84 9.37
C VAL A 97 2.48 -9.48 9.59
N VAL A 98 3.65 -9.51 10.22
CA VAL A 98 4.60 -8.39 10.30
C VAL A 98 5.89 -8.85 9.64
N TYR A 99 6.25 -8.24 8.53
CA TYR A 99 7.42 -8.64 7.74
C TYR A 99 8.71 -8.05 8.28
N ASN A 100 9.80 -8.80 8.19
CA ASN A 100 11.16 -8.41 8.59
C ASN A 100 11.22 -7.77 9.99
N LEU A 101 10.47 -8.30 10.95
CA LEU A 101 10.35 -7.74 12.28
C LEU A 101 11.71 -7.75 12.98
N LYS A 102 12.17 -6.54 13.32
CA LYS A 102 13.34 -6.27 14.13
C LYS A 102 12.92 -5.38 15.30
N LEU A 103 12.94 -5.93 16.51
CA LEU A 103 12.62 -5.20 17.73
C LEU A 103 13.89 -4.60 18.32
N VAL A 104 14.12 -3.31 18.14
CA VAL A 104 15.14 -2.54 18.88
C VAL A 104 14.58 -2.11 20.25
N PRO A 105 15.44 -1.80 21.25
CA PRO A 105 14.97 -1.31 22.54
C PRO A 105 14.03 -0.10 22.42
N GLY A 106 12.92 -0.10 23.16
CA GLY A 106 11.91 0.96 23.11
C GLY A 106 10.79 0.70 22.11
N ASP A 107 10.24 1.76 21.52
CA ASP A 107 9.11 1.70 20.60
C ASP A 107 9.55 1.26 19.19
N ASN A 108 8.79 0.37 18.58
CA ASN A 108 9.02 -0.13 17.23
C ASN A 108 7.77 0.08 16.40
N ILE A 109 7.79 1.10 15.55
CA ILE A 109 6.70 1.42 14.64
C ILE A 109 6.87 0.60 13.37
N VAL A 110 5.93 -0.32 13.12
CA VAL A 110 5.99 -1.29 12.02
C VAL A 110 4.64 -1.42 11.32
N THR A 111 4.66 -1.88 10.08
CA THR A 111 3.45 -2.21 9.33
C THR A 111 3.02 -3.64 9.59
N SER A 112 1.72 -3.84 9.82
CA SER A 112 1.05 -5.13 9.99
C SER A 112 0.00 -5.31 8.91
N LEU A 113 -0.07 -6.53 8.36
CA LEU A 113 -1.09 -6.92 7.39
C LEU A 113 -1.95 -8.02 7.98
N VAL A 114 -3.25 -7.82 8.01
CA VAL A 114 -4.24 -8.85 8.36
C VAL A 114 -5.07 -9.17 7.12
N SER A 115 -5.05 -10.43 6.71
CA SER A 115 -5.98 -10.98 5.72
C SER A 115 -7.11 -11.67 6.46
N VAL A 116 -8.34 -11.20 6.24
CA VAL A 116 -9.57 -11.74 6.83
C VAL A 116 -10.31 -12.52 5.75
N ASP A 117 -10.56 -13.81 5.98
CA ASP A 117 -11.44 -14.63 5.15
C ASP A 117 -12.90 -14.27 5.46
N THR A 118 -13.56 -13.59 4.53
CA THR A 118 -14.95 -13.15 4.69
C THR A 118 -15.97 -14.18 4.22
N SER A 119 -15.52 -15.33 3.70
CA SER A 119 -16.42 -16.46 3.39
C SER A 119 -16.85 -17.25 4.62
N ILE A 120 -16.10 -17.13 5.72
CA ILE A 120 -16.43 -17.78 7.00
C ILE A 120 -17.18 -16.83 7.92
N ALA A 121 -18.05 -17.40 8.77
CA ALA A 121 -18.94 -16.63 9.64
C ALA A 121 -18.19 -15.67 10.57
N ALA A 122 -17.08 -16.10 11.17
CA ALA A 122 -16.28 -15.28 12.08
C ALA A 122 -15.64 -14.08 11.37
N GLY A 123 -15.09 -14.27 10.17
CA GLY A 123 -14.48 -13.19 9.40
C GLY A 123 -15.50 -12.19 8.87
N PHE A 124 -16.66 -12.67 8.38
CA PHE A 124 -17.78 -11.80 8.02
C PHE A 124 -18.24 -10.97 9.24
N ALA A 125 -18.44 -11.61 10.39
CA ALA A 125 -18.84 -10.93 11.63
C ALA A 125 -17.83 -9.87 12.08
N LEU A 126 -16.52 -10.16 12.01
CA LEU A 126 -15.46 -9.18 12.28
C LEU A 126 -15.60 -7.95 11.38
N THR A 127 -15.71 -8.15 10.06
CA THR A 127 -15.81 -7.01 9.12
C THR A 127 -17.06 -6.16 9.34
N ALA A 128 -18.20 -6.78 9.66
CA ALA A 128 -19.42 -6.06 10.02
C ALA A 128 -19.26 -5.29 11.34
N ALA A 129 -18.59 -5.88 12.33
CA ALA A 129 -18.40 -5.26 13.63
C ALA A 129 -17.48 -4.03 13.57
N LEU A 130 -16.44 -4.04 12.72
CA LEU A 130 -15.54 -2.91 12.49
C LEU A 130 -16.25 -1.65 11.96
N ALA A 131 -17.43 -1.79 11.36
CA ALA A 131 -18.24 -0.66 10.91
C ALA A 131 -19.04 0.02 12.05
N SER A 132 -19.16 -0.61 13.22
CA SER A 132 -20.10 -0.18 14.28
C SER A 132 -19.50 0.00 15.67
N ARG A 133 -18.35 -0.64 15.97
CA ARG A 133 -17.69 -0.50 17.28
C ARG A 133 -16.20 -0.84 17.20
N ASP A 134 -15.49 -0.47 18.27
CA ASP A 134 -14.11 -0.87 18.49
C ASP A 134 -14.06 -2.38 18.75
N ILE A 135 -13.08 -3.05 18.16
CA ILE A 135 -12.92 -4.50 18.25
C ILE A 135 -11.52 -4.85 18.74
N THR A 136 -11.44 -5.68 19.76
CA THR A 136 -10.18 -6.34 20.11
C THR A 136 -9.95 -7.51 19.16
N LEU A 137 -9.03 -7.32 18.21
CA LEU A 137 -8.52 -8.41 17.39
C LEU A 137 -7.54 -9.23 18.23
N ASN A 138 -7.91 -10.47 18.55
CA ASN A 138 -7.05 -11.38 19.29
C ASN A 138 -6.02 -11.96 18.34
N LEU A 139 -4.75 -11.95 18.74
CA LEU A 139 -3.64 -12.45 17.95
C LEU A 139 -2.85 -13.46 18.77
N TRP A 140 -2.49 -14.59 18.16
CA TRP A 140 -1.65 -15.58 18.81
C TRP A 140 -0.65 -16.24 17.90
N ALA A 141 0.46 -16.67 18.48
CA ALA A 141 1.46 -17.43 17.76
C ALA A 141 1.23 -18.94 17.88
N ASN A 142 1.72 -19.66 16.87
CA ASN A 142 1.72 -21.11 16.78
C ASN A 142 3.13 -21.61 16.42
N SER A 143 3.28 -22.91 16.15
CA SER A 143 4.58 -23.52 15.85
C SER A 143 5.23 -23.02 14.55
N ASN A 144 4.47 -22.31 13.70
CA ASN A 144 4.88 -21.83 12.38
C ASN A 144 4.89 -20.29 12.32
N SER A 145 4.84 -19.62 13.47
CA SER A 145 4.79 -18.15 13.53
C SER A 145 6.03 -17.45 13.00
N THR A 146 7.18 -18.11 12.95
CA THR A 146 8.39 -17.59 12.32
C THR A 146 9.11 -18.73 11.60
N THR A 147 10.06 -18.40 10.74
CA THR A 147 10.96 -19.40 10.13
C THR A 147 12.03 -19.91 11.09
N ASN A 148 12.16 -19.32 12.29
CA ASN A 148 13.14 -19.72 13.30
C ASN A 148 12.51 -20.67 14.35
N PRO A 149 12.85 -21.96 14.34
CA PRO A 149 12.24 -22.94 15.26
C PRO A 149 12.47 -22.62 16.74
N ALA A 150 13.62 -22.02 17.09
CA ALA A 150 13.93 -21.66 18.47
C ALA A 150 13.05 -20.51 18.98
N LEU A 151 12.70 -19.55 18.11
CA LEU A 151 11.76 -18.49 18.43
C LEU A 151 10.35 -19.04 18.57
N ASN A 152 9.92 -19.96 17.70
CA ASN A 152 8.58 -20.56 17.76
C ASN A 152 8.31 -21.26 19.10
N ALA A 153 9.31 -21.94 19.68
CA ALA A 153 9.21 -22.52 21.02
C ALA A 153 9.02 -21.48 22.14
N GLY A 154 9.55 -20.27 21.97
CA GLY A 154 9.35 -19.15 22.89
C GLY A 154 8.04 -18.39 22.65
N LEU A 155 7.54 -18.40 21.41
CA LEU A 155 6.34 -17.69 20.98
C LEU A 155 5.06 -18.51 21.15
N THR A 156 5.11 -19.83 21.31
CA THR A 156 3.90 -20.68 21.27
C THR A 156 2.83 -20.30 22.30
N SER A 157 3.24 -19.71 23.43
CA SER A 157 2.34 -19.19 24.48
C SER A 157 1.92 -17.73 24.27
N LEU A 158 2.34 -17.06 23.21
CA LEU A 158 2.00 -15.67 22.93
C LEU A 158 0.51 -15.59 22.60
N ARG A 159 -0.19 -14.78 23.38
CA ARG A 159 -1.58 -14.37 23.22
C ARG A 159 -1.60 -12.86 23.49
N THR A 160 -2.14 -12.09 22.56
CA THR A 160 -2.27 -10.63 22.68
C THR A 160 -3.56 -10.16 22.01
N GLY A 161 -4.00 -8.95 22.33
CA GLY A 161 -5.15 -8.32 21.70
C GLY A 161 -4.76 -6.93 21.22
N VAL A 162 -5.17 -6.59 20.00
CA VAL A 162 -5.01 -5.24 19.43
C VAL A 162 -6.39 -4.64 19.29
N VAL A 163 -6.62 -3.49 19.94
CA VAL A 163 -7.86 -2.75 19.78
C VAL A 163 -7.82 -2.03 18.43
N LEU A 164 -8.69 -2.46 17.53
CA LEU A 164 -8.97 -1.80 16.26
C LEU A 164 -10.12 -0.83 16.48
N PRO A 165 -9.97 0.47 16.15
CA PRO A 165 -11.05 1.42 16.32
C PRO A 165 -12.20 1.16 15.35
N THR A 166 -13.38 1.60 15.77
CA THR A 166 -14.58 1.70 14.93
C THR A 166 -14.26 2.52 13.69
N MET A 167 -14.86 2.15 12.56
CA MET A 167 -14.61 2.82 11.28
C MET A 167 -13.10 2.83 10.99
N LEU A 168 -12.46 1.66 10.82
CA LEU A 168 -11.09 1.61 10.27
C LEU A 168 -10.98 2.30 8.90
N ILE A 169 -12.11 2.48 8.22
CA ILE A 169 -12.29 3.28 7.01
C ILE A 169 -12.11 4.80 7.31
N ALA A 170 -11.99 5.20 8.57
CA ALA A 170 -11.79 6.58 8.99
C ALA A 170 -10.53 7.16 8.35
N ILE A 171 -10.70 8.39 7.90
CA ILE A 171 -9.85 9.11 6.97
C ILE A 171 -8.42 9.18 7.47
N THR A 172 -7.54 8.53 6.72
CA THR A 172 -6.13 8.90 6.78
C THR A 172 -6.04 10.33 6.26
N PRO A 173 -5.39 11.26 6.99
CA PRO A 173 -5.16 12.60 6.46
C PRO A 173 -4.61 12.52 5.03
N PRO A 174 -5.02 13.43 4.15
CA PRO A 174 -4.67 13.34 2.74
C PRO A 174 -3.15 13.43 2.63
N GLY A 175 -2.56 12.62 1.75
CA GLY A 175 -1.12 12.62 1.53
C GLY A 175 -0.60 13.85 0.77
N TYR A 176 -1.37 14.94 0.70
CA TYR A 176 -1.07 16.16 -0.04
C TYR A 176 -1.60 17.41 0.65
N SER A 177 -1.06 18.56 0.27
CA SER A 177 -1.46 19.89 0.74
C SER A 177 -2.82 20.33 0.17
N ASP A 178 -3.50 21.21 0.91
CA ASP A 178 -4.70 21.90 0.46
C ASP A 178 -4.44 22.94 -0.64
N VAL A 179 -3.17 23.21 -0.97
CA VAL A 179 -2.78 24.20 -1.97
C VAL A 179 -1.95 23.54 -3.06
N TRP A 180 -2.47 23.61 -4.28
CA TRP A 180 -1.85 23.16 -5.51
C TRP A 180 -1.60 24.37 -6.39
N SER A 181 -0.68 24.25 -7.35
CA SER A 181 -0.45 25.28 -8.36
C SER A 181 -0.37 24.65 -9.74
N ILE A 182 -0.96 25.30 -10.73
CA ILE A 182 -0.87 24.90 -12.13
C ILE A 182 -0.13 25.97 -12.94
N LYS A 183 0.70 25.49 -13.86
CA LYS A 183 1.34 26.28 -14.90
C LYS A 183 1.05 25.64 -16.24
N VAL A 184 0.38 26.40 -17.09
CA VAL A 184 0.11 26.08 -18.49
C VAL A 184 1.39 26.31 -19.29
N LEU A 185 1.76 25.30 -20.07
CA LEU A 185 2.96 25.30 -20.87
C LEU A 185 2.67 25.90 -22.25
N PRO A 186 3.70 26.43 -22.94
CA PRO A 186 3.54 26.88 -24.33
C PRO A 186 3.02 25.79 -25.27
N THR A 187 3.32 24.51 -24.98
CA THR A 187 2.86 23.36 -25.78
C THR A 187 1.48 22.84 -25.38
N THR A 188 0.90 23.32 -24.27
CA THR A 188 -0.37 22.78 -23.75
C THR A 188 -1.49 22.83 -24.77
N VAL A 189 -1.53 23.84 -25.65
CA VAL A 189 -2.56 23.93 -26.70
C VAL A 189 -2.51 22.73 -27.65
N ASP A 190 -1.34 22.11 -27.84
CA ASP A 190 -1.12 20.99 -28.75
C ASP A 190 -1.15 19.64 -28.04
N ASP A 191 -0.49 19.51 -26.88
CA ASP A 191 -0.34 18.23 -26.17
C ASP A 191 -1.28 18.10 -24.96
N GLY A 192 -1.86 19.19 -24.46
CA GLY A 192 -2.68 19.22 -23.26
C GLY A 192 -1.91 19.00 -21.95
N LEU A 193 -0.57 19.02 -21.98
CA LEU A 193 0.24 18.83 -20.79
C LEU A 193 0.41 20.13 -20.01
N VAL A 194 0.22 20.07 -18.70
CA VAL A 194 0.44 21.19 -17.77
C VAL A 194 1.39 20.78 -16.65
N GLU A 195 2.10 21.73 -16.06
CA GLU A 195 2.89 21.51 -14.85
C GLU A 195 2.03 21.76 -13.61
N VAL A 196 1.89 20.76 -12.76
CA VAL A 196 1.16 20.86 -11.50
C VAL A 196 2.12 20.62 -10.35
N SER A 197 2.05 21.47 -9.33
CA SER A 197 2.88 21.35 -8.13
C SER A 197 2.04 21.35 -6.86
N THR A 198 2.44 20.56 -5.89
CA THR A 198 1.88 20.53 -4.53
C THR A 198 2.94 20.04 -3.55
N VAL A 199 2.63 20.07 -2.26
CA VAL A 199 3.43 19.41 -1.23
C VAL A 199 2.76 18.10 -0.87
N PHE A 200 3.47 17.00 -1.06
CA PHE A 200 3.02 15.70 -0.57
C PHE A 200 3.51 15.49 0.85
N GLN A 201 2.63 15.01 1.72
CA GLN A 201 2.92 14.72 3.12
C GLN A 201 2.73 13.23 3.36
N ASN A 202 3.55 12.67 4.25
CA ASN A 202 3.39 11.29 4.69
C ASN A 202 2.47 11.26 5.90
N PRO A 203 1.22 10.79 5.77
CA PRO A 203 0.33 10.67 6.92
C PRO A 203 0.74 9.50 7.83
N PHE A 204 1.72 8.67 7.42
CA PHE A 204 2.14 7.48 8.15
C PHE A 204 3.37 7.71 9.02
N PHE A 205 3.43 6.96 10.13
CA PHE A 205 4.57 6.92 11.05
C PHE A 205 5.75 6.07 10.56
N VAL A 206 5.70 5.60 9.30
CA VAL A 206 6.77 4.84 8.62
C VAL A 206 7.05 5.49 7.27
N ASP A 207 8.25 5.29 6.71
CA ASP A 207 8.57 5.81 5.37
C ASP A 207 7.57 5.28 4.34
N MET A 208 7.16 6.15 3.42
CA MET A 208 6.21 5.87 2.36
C MET A 208 6.85 6.10 1.01
N THR A 209 6.58 5.23 0.05
CA THR A 209 6.91 5.44 -1.36
C THR A 209 5.64 5.37 -2.17
N VAL A 210 5.36 6.40 -2.97
CA VAL A 210 4.37 6.35 -4.04
C VAL A 210 5.02 5.72 -5.25
N GLU A 211 4.34 4.75 -5.85
CA GLU A 211 4.83 3.92 -6.95
C GLU A 211 3.92 3.98 -8.18
N GLY A 212 2.88 4.82 -8.14
CA GLY A 212 1.98 5.08 -9.26
C GLY A 212 0.59 5.48 -8.79
N THR A 213 -0.37 5.33 -9.70
CA THR A 213 -1.80 5.59 -9.46
C THR A 213 -2.64 4.39 -9.85
N CYS A 214 -3.87 4.31 -9.37
CA CYS A 214 -4.80 3.28 -9.82
C CYS A 214 -5.10 3.40 -11.33
N LEU A 215 -5.08 2.26 -12.05
CA LEU A 215 -5.25 2.17 -13.50
C LEU A 215 -6.57 1.54 -13.94
N SER A 216 -7.24 0.78 -13.08
CA SER A 216 -8.49 0.09 -13.38
C SER A 216 -9.36 -0.07 -12.14
N GLU A 217 -10.68 -0.06 -12.28
CA GLU A 217 -11.59 -0.30 -11.15
C GLU A 217 -11.32 -1.66 -10.50
N SER A 218 -10.88 -2.65 -11.28
CA SER A 218 -10.46 -3.96 -10.75
C SER A 218 -9.24 -3.90 -9.84
N ASP A 219 -8.37 -2.90 -10.00
CA ASP A 219 -7.14 -2.78 -9.19
C ASP A 219 -7.40 -2.12 -7.83
N CYS A 220 -8.28 -1.12 -7.78
CA CYS A 220 -8.51 -0.32 -6.57
C CYS A 220 -9.93 -0.38 -6.01
N GLY A 221 -10.88 -1.05 -6.68
CA GLY A 221 -12.21 -1.41 -6.19
C GLY A 221 -13.21 -0.27 -5.95
N PHE A 222 -12.80 0.76 -5.23
CA PHE A 222 -13.67 1.81 -4.68
C PHE A 222 -13.42 3.20 -5.28
N ALA A 223 -12.34 3.37 -6.05
CA ALA A 223 -11.89 4.67 -6.51
C ALA A 223 -12.28 4.95 -7.97
N PRO A 224 -12.55 6.22 -8.32
CA PRO A 224 -12.76 6.59 -9.71
C PRO A 224 -11.48 6.32 -10.51
N VAL A 225 -11.68 5.71 -11.68
CA VAL A 225 -10.61 5.45 -12.64
C VAL A 225 -10.95 6.16 -13.95
N PRO A 226 -10.02 6.97 -14.50
CA PRO A 226 -8.67 7.25 -13.98
C PRO A 226 -8.68 8.16 -12.74
N SER A 227 -7.57 8.17 -11.98
CA SER A 227 -7.39 9.21 -10.95
C SER A 227 -7.32 10.60 -11.60
N ILE A 228 -8.11 11.52 -11.07
CA ILE A 228 -8.36 12.83 -11.68
C ILE A 228 -8.30 13.95 -10.66
N ILE A 229 -8.10 15.18 -11.13
CA ILE A 229 -8.49 16.39 -10.39
C ILE A 229 -9.75 16.94 -11.06
N GLN A 230 -10.79 17.12 -10.26
CA GLN A 230 -11.97 17.87 -10.65
C GLN A 230 -11.79 19.34 -10.28
N VAL A 231 -12.27 20.25 -11.14
CA VAL A 231 -12.43 21.66 -10.81
C VAL A 231 -13.88 21.91 -10.48
N TRP A 232 -14.13 22.67 -9.41
CA TRP A 232 -15.46 23.07 -9.01
C TRP A 232 -15.76 24.49 -9.47
N GLU A 233 -16.91 24.68 -10.10
CA GLU A 233 -17.39 26.00 -10.47
C GLU A 233 -18.91 26.01 -10.48
N SER A 234 -19.51 27.03 -9.85
CA SER A 234 -20.96 27.23 -9.84
C SER A 234 -21.77 25.99 -9.38
N GLY A 235 -21.27 25.29 -8.36
CA GLY A 235 -21.95 24.13 -7.75
C GLY A 235 -21.87 22.84 -8.56
N MET A 236 -21.04 22.78 -9.61
CA MET A 236 -20.81 21.58 -10.41
C MET A 236 -19.32 21.29 -10.53
N SER A 237 -18.97 20.00 -10.55
CA SER A 237 -17.60 19.56 -10.80
C SER A 237 -17.36 19.27 -12.29
N ALA A 238 -16.11 19.41 -12.73
CA ALA A 238 -15.65 19.04 -14.05
C ALA A 238 -14.34 18.28 -13.93
N ASP A 239 -14.28 17.08 -14.49
CA ASP A 239 -13.03 16.33 -14.61
C ASP A 239 -12.06 17.16 -15.46
N PHE A 240 -10.91 17.52 -14.90
CA PHE A 240 -10.05 18.55 -15.46
C PHE A 240 -8.66 18.03 -15.82
N LEU A 241 -8.01 17.31 -14.89
CA LEU A 241 -6.65 16.80 -15.07
C LEU A 241 -6.57 15.31 -14.74
N LEU A 242 -5.75 14.60 -15.50
CA LEU A 242 -5.40 13.20 -15.26
C LEU A 242 -4.06 13.11 -14.53
N PHE A 243 -4.01 12.30 -13.47
CA PHE A 243 -2.75 12.00 -12.78
C PHE A 243 -1.80 11.19 -13.68
N PRO A 244 -0.49 11.47 -13.65
CA PRO A 244 0.48 10.64 -14.35
C PRO A 244 0.51 9.23 -13.76
N GLN A 245 0.57 8.22 -14.62
CA GLN A 245 0.52 6.81 -14.21
C GLN A 245 1.82 6.35 -13.54
N ASP A 246 2.93 6.99 -13.87
CA ASP A 246 4.30 6.66 -13.47
C ASP A 246 4.82 7.52 -12.31
N MET A 247 3.92 8.21 -11.59
CA MET A 247 4.31 9.05 -10.45
C MET A 247 5.06 8.22 -9.40
N LYS A 248 6.31 8.60 -9.12
CA LYS A 248 7.15 7.90 -8.14
C LYS A 248 7.94 8.86 -7.28
N TYR A 249 7.76 8.77 -5.97
CA TYR A 249 8.51 9.53 -4.98
C TYR A 249 8.46 8.87 -3.61
N SER A 250 9.36 9.24 -2.72
CA SER A 250 9.39 8.76 -1.34
C SER A 250 9.31 9.92 -0.36
N VAL A 251 8.57 9.72 0.73
CA VAL A 251 8.41 10.67 1.81
C VAL A 251 8.76 9.98 3.11
N LYS A 252 9.64 10.58 3.91
CA LYS A 252 10.00 10.05 5.23
C LYS A 252 8.81 10.02 6.18
N ALA A 253 8.84 9.17 7.20
CA ALA A 253 7.83 9.16 8.26
C ALA A 253 7.58 10.59 8.80
N ASN A 254 6.31 11.02 8.89
CA ASN A 254 5.90 12.37 9.26
C ASN A 254 6.54 13.52 8.43
N GLY A 255 7.14 13.19 7.29
CA GLY A 255 7.81 14.15 6.42
C GLY A 255 6.86 14.75 5.38
N SER A 256 7.37 15.76 4.69
CA SER A 256 6.73 16.31 3.50
C SER A 256 7.78 16.65 2.44
N THR A 257 7.35 16.70 1.18
CA THR A 257 8.23 16.99 0.05
C THR A 257 7.44 17.71 -1.05
N PRO A 258 7.95 18.83 -1.60
CA PRO A 258 7.36 19.48 -2.75
C PRO A 258 7.61 18.65 -4.02
N HIS A 259 6.59 18.53 -4.85
CA HIS A 259 6.71 17.86 -6.15
C HIS A 259 6.05 18.68 -7.24
N THR A 260 6.68 18.69 -8.40
CA THR A 260 6.14 19.20 -9.66
C THR A 260 6.11 18.05 -10.65
N PHE A 261 4.97 17.83 -11.29
CA PHE A 261 4.78 16.77 -12.27
C PHE A 261 3.91 17.26 -13.42
N LYS A 262 4.01 16.58 -14.56
CA LYS A 262 3.15 16.86 -15.71
C LYS A 262 1.83 16.11 -15.55
N MET A 263 0.73 16.82 -15.75
CA MET A 263 -0.62 16.25 -15.82
C MET A 263 -1.21 16.51 -17.20
N GLN A 264 -2.13 15.65 -17.62
CA GLN A 264 -2.81 15.75 -18.91
C GLN A 264 -4.18 16.39 -18.71
N LEU A 265 -4.50 17.44 -19.47
CA LEU A 265 -5.87 17.94 -19.58
C LEU A 265 -6.77 16.85 -20.15
N ARG A 266 -7.96 16.72 -19.57
CA ARG A 266 -8.93 15.69 -19.96
C ARG A 266 -9.85 16.24 -21.06
N ALA A 267 -10.05 15.51 -22.16
CA ALA A 267 -10.82 16.00 -23.31
C ALA A 267 -12.28 15.54 -23.28
N ASP A 268 -12.54 14.35 -22.73
CA ASP A 268 -13.84 13.73 -22.53
C ASP A 268 -14.58 14.30 -21.31
N THR A 269 -14.30 15.56 -20.95
CA THR A 269 -14.93 16.17 -19.78
C THR A 269 -16.44 16.25 -19.99
N SER A 270 -17.19 15.98 -18.94
CA SER A 270 -18.61 16.30 -18.87
C SER A 270 -18.89 17.81 -18.85
N ALA A 271 -17.85 18.65 -18.90
CA ALA A 271 -17.98 20.09 -18.80
C ALA A 271 -18.47 20.66 -20.15
N PRO A 272 -19.60 21.38 -20.18
CA PRO A 272 -19.96 22.16 -21.36
C PRO A 272 -18.99 23.33 -21.54
N ARG A 273 -18.85 23.84 -22.77
CA ARG A 273 -17.97 24.98 -23.10
C ARG A 273 -18.09 26.16 -22.14
N GLY A 274 -19.32 26.55 -21.81
CA GLY A 274 -19.58 27.64 -20.88
C GLY A 274 -19.03 27.41 -19.47
N ARG A 275 -18.80 26.15 -19.06
CA ARG A 275 -18.18 25.84 -17.76
C ARG A 275 -16.68 26.08 -17.76
N ILE A 276 -15.97 25.73 -18.84
CA ILE A 276 -14.54 26.08 -18.95
C ILE A 276 -14.38 27.60 -19.04
N ASP A 277 -15.29 28.30 -19.70
CA ASP A 277 -15.31 29.78 -19.69
C ASP A 277 -15.48 30.34 -18.27
N ALA A 278 -16.39 29.78 -17.46
CA ALA A 278 -16.58 30.18 -16.08
C ALA A 278 -15.34 29.88 -15.21
N ILE A 279 -14.74 28.69 -15.34
CA ILE A 279 -13.50 28.31 -14.62
C ILE A 279 -12.37 29.30 -14.92
N VAL A 280 -12.17 29.66 -16.19
CA VAL A 280 -11.17 30.65 -16.58
C VAL A 280 -11.51 32.04 -16.04
N ALA A 281 -12.78 32.45 -16.09
CA ALA A 281 -13.20 33.74 -15.54
C ALA A 281 -12.94 33.82 -14.03
N THR A 282 -13.28 32.77 -13.27
CA THR A 282 -12.98 32.65 -11.84
C THR A 282 -11.47 32.75 -11.59
N SER A 283 -10.66 31.98 -12.32
CA SER A 283 -9.21 32.05 -12.25
C SER A 283 -8.67 33.47 -12.48
N ILE A 284 -9.18 34.19 -13.50
CA ILE A 284 -8.75 35.57 -13.78
C ILE A 284 -9.13 36.50 -12.63
N ALA A 285 -10.32 36.32 -12.05
CA ALA A 285 -10.82 37.18 -10.99
C ALA A 285 -10.10 36.97 -9.64
N THR A 286 -9.70 35.74 -9.32
CA THR A 286 -9.22 35.37 -7.98
C THR A 286 -7.77 34.89 -7.95
N GLY A 287 -7.18 34.52 -9.09
CA GLY A 287 -5.88 33.83 -9.17
C GLY A 287 -5.92 32.37 -8.67
N ALA A 288 -7.11 31.79 -8.49
CA ALA A 288 -7.27 30.41 -8.08
C ALA A 288 -8.65 29.82 -8.45
N VAL A 289 -8.73 28.50 -8.54
CA VAL A 289 -10.01 27.78 -8.68
C VAL A 289 -10.12 26.67 -7.63
N PRO A 290 -11.31 26.37 -7.11
CA PRO A 290 -11.48 25.27 -6.19
C PRO A 290 -11.35 23.94 -6.94
N ILE A 291 -10.65 22.99 -6.33
CA ILE A 291 -10.43 21.66 -6.90
C ILE A 291 -10.75 20.55 -5.91
N GLU A 292 -10.93 19.37 -6.47
CA GLU A 292 -11.14 18.13 -5.76
C GLU A 292 -10.28 17.03 -6.39
N PRO A 293 -9.16 16.64 -5.74
CA PRO A 293 -8.39 15.49 -6.18
C PRO A 293 -9.14 14.20 -5.86
N PHE A 294 -9.46 13.45 -6.89
CA PHE A 294 -9.92 12.07 -6.80
C PHE A 294 -8.75 11.16 -7.15
N TRP A 295 -7.89 10.94 -6.16
CA TRP A 295 -6.64 10.21 -6.34
C TRP A 295 -6.56 8.99 -5.44
N THR A 296 -6.10 7.88 -6.03
CA THR A 296 -5.87 6.63 -5.31
C THR A 296 -4.46 6.15 -5.63
N PRO A 297 -3.47 6.65 -4.88
CA PRO A 297 -2.08 6.31 -5.12
C PRO A 297 -1.80 4.85 -4.80
N LYS A 298 -0.96 4.24 -5.62
CA LYS A 298 -0.30 2.99 -5.28
C LYS A 298 0.90 3.32 -4.39
N ILE A 299 0.84 2.93 -3.12
CA ILE A 299 1.90 3.20 -2.16
C ILE A 299 2.52 1.92 -1.63
N ARG A 300 3.76 2.03 -1.17
CA ARG A 300 4.46 1.01 -0.38
C ARG A 300 5.01 1.64 0.89
N LEU A 301 4.69 1.05 2.03
CA LEU A 301 5.23 1.46 3.33
C LEU A 301 6.53 0.71 3.64
N ALA A 302 7.39 1.32 4.45
CA ALA A 302 8.60 0.67 4.93
C ALA A 302 8.28 -0.67 5.59
N ASN A 303 9.09 -1.69 5.29
CA ASN A 303 8.93 -3.06 5.76
C ASN A 303 7.68 -3.78 5.23
N HIS A 304 6.87 -3.18 4.35
CA HIS A 304 5.78 -3.90 3.67
C HIS A 304 6.28 -4.44 2.31
N PRO A 305 6.05 -5.73 1.99
CA PRO A 305 6.65 -6.36 0.80
C PRO A 305 5.97 -5.97 -0.51
N SER A 306 4.69 -5.58 -0.44
CA SER A 306 3.88 -5.21 -1.61
C SER A 306 3.41 -3.77 -1.53
N SER A 307 3.11 -3.19 -2.70
CA SER A 307 2.34 -1.95 -2.76
C SER A 307 0.85 -2.25 -2.60
N PHE A 308 0.11 -1.28 -2.11
CA PHE A 308 -1.35 -1.30 -2.01
C PHE A 308 -1.90 0.08 -2.37
N TYR A 309 -3.20 0.18 -2.56
CA TYR A 309 -3.85 1.45 -2.90
C TYR A 309 -4.29 2.13 -1.61
N ALA A 310 -3.74 3.31 -1.33
CA ALA A 310 -4.16 4.07 -0.16
C ALA A 310 -5.47 4.81 -0.45
N THR A 311 -6.38 4.76 0.51
CA THR A 311 -7.65 5.49 0.51
C THR A 311 -7.41 6.95 0.90
N TRP A 312 -6.86 7.76 -0.02
CA TRP A 312 -6.70 9.22 0.19
C TRP A 312 -7.89 10.04 -0.31
N ASN A 313 -9.00 9.38 -0.66
CA ASN A 313 -10.17 10.05 -1.18
C ASN A 313 -11.00 10.66 -0.03
N GLU A 314 -10.62 11.88 0.39
CA GLU A 314 -11.38 12.65 1.38
C GLU A 314 -12.81 12.95 0.91
N ASN A 315 -13.03 13.14 -0.39
CA ASN A 315 -14.31 13.58 -0.95
C ASN A 315 -15.42 12.54 -0.86
N LEU A 316 -15.11 11.25 -0.69
CA LEU A 316 -16.13 10.23 -0.41
C LEU A 316 -16.82 10.46 0.95
N PHE A 317 -16.16 11.15 1.87
CA PHE A 317 -16.61 11.27 3.25
C PHE A 317 -16.81 12.71 3.72
N TYR A 318 -16.02 13.67 3.20
CA TYR A 318 -16.12 15.09 3.52
C TYR A 318 -15.78 15.94 2.28
N PRO A 319 -16.78 16.54 1.60
CA PRO A 319 -16.51 17.39 0.45
C PRO A 319 -15.74 18.62 0.91
N ARG A 320 -14.45 18.66 0.60
CA ARG A 320 -13.57 19.79 0.89
C ARG A 320 -12.90 20.21 -0.41
N HIS A 321 -13.20 21.43 -0.84
CA HIS A 321 -12.52 22.01 -1.98
C HIS A 321 -11.12 22.49 -1.57
N LEU A 322 -10.10 21.99 -2.27
CA LEU A 322 -8.74 22.49 -2.17
C LEU A 322 -8.55 23.69 -3.11
N THR A 323 -7.42 24.37 -3.00
CA THR A 323 -7.11 25.53 -3.84
C THR A 323 -6.13 25.16 -4.94
N LEU A 324 -6.51 25.37 -6.21
CA LEU A 324 -5.57 25.38 -7.33
C LEU A 324 -5.21 26.82 -7.68
N LYS A 325 -4.01 27.25 -7.29
CA LYS A 325 -3.45 28.55 -7.70
C LYS A 325 -3.14 28.53 -9.18
N THR A 326 -3.57 29.58 -9.87
CA THR A 326 -3.43 29.72 -11.32
C THR A 326 -2.53 30.91 -11.67
N GLY A 327 -1.83 30.79 -12.79
CA GLY A 327 -1.00 31.87 -13.35
C GLY A 327 -1.71 32.69 -14.43
N PRO A 328 -1.08 33.78 -14.92
CA PRO A 328 -1.59 34.56 -16.05
C PRO A 328 -1.79 33.77 -17.35
N ASP A 329 -1.11 32.64 -17.46
CA ASP A 329 -1.14 31.66 -18.55
C ASP A 329 -2.36 30.72 -18.49
N PHE A 330 -3.07 30.65 -17.35
CA PHE A 330 -4.21 29.74 -17.18
C PHE A 330 -5.31 29.88 -18.24
N PRO A 331 -5.66 31.08 -18.76
CA PRO A 331 -6.65 31.19 -19.83
C PRO A 331 -6.33 30.39 -21.10
N MET A 332 -5.07 30.06 -21.36
CA MET A 332 -4.65 29.28 -22.54
C MET A 332 -5.24 27.86 -22.57
N ILE A 333 -5.71 27.31 -21.45
CA ILE A 333 -6.40 25.99 -21.44
C ILE A 333 -7.64 25.98 -22.35
N LYS A 334 -8.30 27.13 -22.54
CA LYS A 334 -9.48 27.24 -23.40
C LYS A 334 -9.15 26.87 -24.84
N ASP A 335 -7.96 27.25 -25.31
CA ASP A 335 -7.53 26.99 -26.67
C ASP A 335 -7.34 25.48 -26.89
N TRP A 336 -6.80 24.77 -25.89
CA TRP A 336 -6.72 23.32 -25.92
C TRP A 336 -8.11 22.66 -25.98
N PHE A 337 -9.06 23.09 -25.13
CA PHE A 337 -10.41 22.54 -25.12
C PHE A 337 -11.17 22.83 -26.43
N ASN A 338 -11.06 24.04 -26.97
CA ASN A 338 -11.65 24.38 -28.27
C ASN A 338 -11.06 23.53 -29.40
N LYS A 339 -9.76 23.22 -29.34
CA LYS A 339 -9.09 22.40 -30.36
C LYS A 339 -9.44 20.91 -30.24
N HIS A 340 -9.50 20.37 -29.02
CA HIS A 340 -9.54 18.92 -28.81
C HIS A 340 -10.88 18.38 -28.28
N ALA A 341 -11.62 19.15 -27.48
CA ALA A 341 -12.90 18.71 -26.91
C ALA A 341 -14.10 19.20 -27.73
N TRP A 342 -14.01 20.38 -28.34
CA TRP A 342 -15.08 20.99 -29.13
C TRP A 342 -14.60 21.50 -30.49
N PRO A 343 -14.10 20.60 -31.37
CA PRO A 343 -13.68 21.01 -32.70
C PRO A 343 -14.85 21.70 -33.42
N PRO A 344 -14.57 22.73 -34.26
CA PRO A 344 -15.60 23.38 -35.06
C PRO A 344 -16.39 22.34 -35.86
N ALA A 345 -17.72 22.47 -35.90
CA ALA A 345 -18.62 21.53 -36.58
C ALA A 345 -18.32 21.35 -38.09
N ASP A 346 -17.55 22.27 -38.69
CA ASP A 346 -17.23 22.30 -40.12
C ASP A 346 -16.08 21.37 -40.53
N VAL A 347 -15.46 20.64 -39.59
CA VAL A 347 -14.49 19.58 -39.88
C VAL A 347 -15.11 18.22 -39.60
N LEU A 348 -16.28 17.94 -40.18
CA LEU A 348 -16.64 16.55 -40.43
C LEU A 348 -15.57 15.98 -41.37
N PRO A 349 -14.96 14.81 -41.06
CA PRO A 349 -14.08 14.17 -42.04
C PRO A 349 -14.85 14.08 -43.35
N PRO A 350 -14.22 14.39 -44.51
CA PRO A 350 -14.91 14.30 -45.78
C PRO A 350 -15.59 12.94 -45.80
N THR A 351 -16.92 12.95 -45.98
CA THR A 351 -17.67 11.72 -46.15
C THR A 351 -16.96 10.99 -47.27
N THR A 352 -16.22 9.93 -46.93
CA THR A 352 -15.70 9.02 -47.94
C THR A 352 -16.91 8.69 -48.81
N PRO A 353 -16.88 8.97 -50.12
CA PRO A 353 -18.01 8.69 -50.97
C PRO A 353 -18.37 7.24 -50.71
N VAL A 354 -19.57 7.02 -50.16
CA VAL A 354 -20.10 5.68 -50.02
C VAL A 354 -20.20 5.18 -51.45
N LEU A 355 -19.26 4.32 -51.86
CA LEU A 355 -19.36 3.62 -53.13
C LEU A 355 -20.74 2.95 -53.11
N PRO A 356 -21.55 3.11 -54.16
CA PRO A 356 -22.86 2.50 -54.22
C PRO A 356 -22.72 1.01 -53.90
N SER A 357 -23.48 0.53 -52.92
CA SER A 357 -23.51 -0.89 -52.58
C SER A 357 -23.66 -1.71 -53.87
N PRO A 358 -22.75 -2.66 -54.15
CA PRO A 358 -22.92 -3.54 -55.30
C PRO A 358 -24.28 -4.24 -55.17
N SER A 359 -25.02 -4.28 -56.28
CA SER A 359 -26.30 -4.97 -56.34
C SER A 359 -26.16 -6.40 -55.82
N PRO A 360 -27.18 -6.92 -55.09
CA PRO A 360 -27.11 -8.26 -54.52
C PRO A 360 -26.89 -9.29 -55.64
N LEU A 361 -25.76 -9.99 -55.57
CA LEU A 361 -25.50 -11.16 -56.40
C LEU A 361 -26.57 -12.23 -56.11
N PRO A 362 -27.00 -13.00 -57.14
CA PRO A 362 -27.95 -14.08 -56.96
C PRO A 362 -27.42 -15.13 -55.96
N PRO A 363 -28.32 -15.82 -55.23
CA PRO A 363 -27.92 -16.80 -54.23
C PRO A 363 -27.11 -17.92 -54.87
N SER A 364 -25.87 -18.09 -54.39
CA SER A 364 -25.02 -19.23 -54.74
C SER A 364 -25.57 -20.53 -54.15
N PRO A 365 -25.42 -21.67 -54.84
CA PRO A 365 -25.92 -22.95 -54.38
C PRO A 365 -25.27 -23.36 -53.05
N SER A 366 -26.12 -23.84 -52.13
CA SER A 366 -25.75 -24.43 -50.84
C SER A 366 -24.76 -25.58 -51.04
N VAL A 367 -23.53 -25.42 -50.56
CA VAL A 367 -22.55 -26.49 -50.46
C VAL A 367 -22.51 -26.97 -49.01
N SER A 368 -22.85 -28.24 -48.81
CA SER A 368 -22.80 -28.93 -47.51
C SER A 368 -21.41 -28.83 -46.86
N PRO A 369 -21.31 -28.59 -45.54
CA PRO A 369 -20.04 -28.49 -44.86
C PRO A 369 -19.39 -29.87 -44.71
N VAL A 370 -18.22 -30.04 -45.34
CA VAL A 370 -17.28 -31.12 -45.01
C VAL A 370 -16.55 -30.72 -43.73
N ALA A 371 -16.61 -31.60 -42.73
CA ALA A 371 -15.95 -31.41 -41.44
C ALA A 371 -14.41 -31.34 -41.61
N PRO A 372 -13.73 -30.35 -41.02
CA PRO A 372 -12.27 -30.34 -40.97
C PRO A 372 -11.77 -31.37 -39.94
N SER A 373 -10.93 -32.28 -40.42
CA SER A 373 -10.12 -33.19 -39.60
C SER A 373 -9.04 -32.37 -38.87
N LEU A 374 -9.03 -32.47 -37.53
CA LEU A 374 -8.01 -31.86 -36.69
C LEU A 374 -6.70 -32.66 -36.80
N THR A 375 -5.73 -32.13 -37.54
CA THR A 375 -4.33 -32.58 -37.43
C THR A 375 -3.65 -31.88 -36.25
N PRO A 376 -2.94 -32.61 -35.38
CA PRO A 376 -2.24 -32.01 -34.24
C PRO A 376 -1.01 -31.21 -34.68
N SER A 377 -0.88 -30.01 -34.11
CA SER A 377 0.30 -29.13 -34.25
C SER A 377 1.57 -29.76 -33.65
N PRO A 378 2.76 -29.47 -34.19
CA PRO A 378 4.01 -30.05 -33.72
C PRO A 378 4.40 -29.52 -32.33
N ILE A 379 4.91 -30.44 -31.52
CA ILE A 379 5.45 -30.20 -30.17
C ILE A 379 6.70 -29.31 -30.29
N VAL A 380 6.64 -28.11 -29.71
CA VAL A 380 7.79 -27.22 -29.56
C VAL A 380 8.67 -27.76 -28.43
N SER A 381 9.93 -28.07 -28.78
CA SER A 381 10.95 -28.53 -27.84
C SER A 381 11.39 -27.39 -26.91
N PRO A 382 11.55 -27.62 -25.59
CA PRO A 382 11.97 -26.58 -24.66
C PRO A 382 13.44 -26.17 -24.88
N SER A 383 13.69 -24.87 -24.85
CA SER A 383 15.01 -24.25 -24.89
C SER A 383 15.91 -24.70 -23.72
N PRO A 384 17.24 -24.78 -23.91
CA PRO A 384 18.17 -25.26 -22.89
C PRO A 384 18.23 -24.32 -21.69
N ILE A 385 18.29 -24.93 -20.50
CA ILE A 385 18.43 -24.28 -19.20
C ILE A 385 19.82 -23.63 -19.14
N VAL A 386 19.86 -22.31 -19.07
CA VAL A 386 21.09 -21.54 -18.82
C VAL A 386 21.48 -21.72 -17.36
N SER A 387 22.70 -22.22 -17.12
CA SER A 387 23.25 -22.39 -15.77
C SER A 387 23.47 -21.04 -15.10
N PRO A 388 23.17 -20.90 -13.79
CA PRO A 388 23.40 -19.67 -13.07
C PRO A 388 24.91 -19.36 -12.92
N PRO A 389 25.29 -18.07 -12.86
CA PRO A 389 26.68 -17.67 -12.68
C PRO A 389 27.20 -18.05 -11.29
N PRO A 390 28.53 -18.23 -11.13
CA PRO A 390 29.15 -18.63 -9.88
C PRO A 390 28.97 -17.57 -8.79
N ILE A 391 28.69 -18.04 -7.57
CA ILE A 391 28.54 -17.23 -6.36
C ILE A 391 29.91 -16.65 -5.97
N VAL A 392 30.00 -15.33 -5.93
CA VAL A 392 31.19 -14.60 -5.46
C VAL A 392 31.19 -14.62 -3.92
N SER A 393 32.27 -15.13 -3.32
CA SER A 393 32.47 -15.14 -1.88
C SER A 393 32.60 -13.71 -1.31
N PRO A 394 31.98 -13.40 -0.16
CA PRO A 394 32.09 -12.08 0.45
C PRO A 394 33.50 -11.82 1.01
N SER A 395 33.97 -10.59 0.85
CA SER A 395 35.23 -10.09 1.39
C SER A 395 35.28 -10.16 2.92
N PRO A 396 36.48 -10.33 3.52
CA PRO A 396 36.65 -10.46 4.95
C PRO A 396 36.26 -9.18 5.70
N ILE A 397 35.57 -9.36 6.83
CA ILE A 397 35.13 -8.30 7.74
C ILE A 397 36.35 -7.75 8.49
N VAL A 398 36.61 -6.45 8.36
CA VAL A 398 37.65 -5.74 9.10
C VAL A 398 37.18 -5.54 10.54
N SER A 399 37.96 -6.03 11.51
CA SER A 399 37.71 -5.85 12.94
C SER A 399 37.85 -4.38 13.36
N PRO A 400 36.97 -3.86 14.24
CA PRO A 400 37.08 -2.49 14.74
C PRO A 400 38.27 -2.33 15.71
N SER A 401 38.89 -1.16 15.65
CA SER A 401 39.98 -0.75 16.54
C SER A 401 39.54 -0.66 18.01
N PRO A 402 40.43 -0.94 18.98
CA PRO A 402 40.11 -0.93 20.40
C PRO A 402 39.83 0.48 20.93
N VAL A 403 38.82 0.58 21.79
CA VAL A 403 38.42 1.81 22.49
C VAL A 403 39.36 2.05 23.67
N ILE A 404 39.98 3.23 23.72
CA ILE A 404 40.85 3.67 24.82
C ILE A 404 39.96 4.15 25.99
N ALA A 405 40.22 3.63 27.19
CA ALA A 405 39.54 4.00 28.42
C ALA A 405 39.97 5.40 28.92
N PRO A 406 39.10 6.14 29.65
CA PRO A 406 39.46 7.45 30.19
C PRO A 406 40.46 7.31 31.35
N ALA A 407 41.43 8.22 31.40
CA ALA A 407 42.35 8.35 32.52
C ALA A 407 41.63 8.87 33.78
N ALA A 408 42.06 8.36 34.94
CA ALA A 408 41.52 8.63 36.27
C ALA A 408 41.77 10.06 36.77
#